data_AF-A0A2N2MKQ9-F1
#
_entry.id   AF-A0A2N2MKQ9-F1
#
_cell.length_a   1.000
_cell.length_b   1.000
_cell.length_c   1.000
_cell.angle_alpha   90.00
_cell.angle_beta   90.00
_cell.angle_gamma   90.00
#
_symmetry.space_group_name_H-M   'P 1'
#
loop_
_entity.id
_entity.type
_entity.pdbx_description
1 polymer ?
#
loop_
_entity_poly.entity_id
_entity_poly.type
_entity_poly.pdbx_seq_one_letter_code
_entity_poly.pdbx_strand_id
1 'polypeptide(L)'
;MCYDLTMFPRRRLLYFLLLNILLSACVTLSILYFYENAYRPATLPQPVIAETTSSFEIAAVVGAGLTDSETILIRNTGQATADLNGWQIRDSDSNSYTFGAVSLPANAAIQLRTAPGKDTVIDLYWGLSSSVWSSGEAASLLDPDGNVRSVYKVP
;
A
#
# COMPACT_ATOMS: atom_id res chain seq x y z
N MET A 1 37.70 44.57 30.01
CA MET A 1 38.29 44.99 28.71
C MET A 1 37.17 45.58 27.89
N CYS A 2 37.05 46.92 27.88
CA CYS A 2 36.05 47.61 27.10
C CYS A 2 36.52 47.72 25.64
N TYR A 3 35.70 47.25 24.71
CA TYR A 3 35.88 47.51 23.29
C TYR A 3 35.54 48.99 23.03
N ASP A 4 36.58 49.79 22.79
CA ASP A 4 36.47 51.18 22.40
C ASP A 4 35.90 51.26 20.96
N LEU A 5 34.65 51.70 20.85
CA LEU A 5 33.88 51.78 19.60
C LEU A 5 34.22 53.02 18.76
N THR A 6 35.36 53.67 18.99
CA THR A 6 35.79 54.89 18.25
C THR A 6 36.60 54.62 16.99
N MET A 7 36.86 53.36 16.60
CA MET A 7 37.86 53.04 15.58
C MET A 7 37.33 52.66 14.18
N PHE A 8 36.12 53.08 13.77
CA PHE A 8 35.72 52.98 12.35
C PHE A 8 34.89 54.19 11.89
N PRO A 9 35.29 54.92 10.83
CA PRO A 9 34.53 56.06 10.34
C PRO A 9 33.14 55.61 9.88
N ARG A 10 32.08 56.31 10.30
CA ARG A 10 30.66 55.92 10.10
C ARG A 10 30.32 55.45 8.68
N ARG A 11 30.93 56.05 7.66
CA ARG A 11 30.77 55.63 6.25
C ARG A 11 31.27 54.21 6.00
N ARG A 12 32.44 53.84 6.54
CA ARG A 12 32.99 52.48 6.44
C ARG A 12 32.14 51.47 7.22
N LEU A 13 31.63 51.84 8.39
CA LEU A 13 30.74 50.98 9.18
C LEU A 13 29.40 50.72 8.45
N LEU A 14 28.83 51.75 7.81
CA LEU A 14 27.65 51.61 6.96
C LEU A 14 27.92 50.65 5.78
N TYR A 15 29.08 50.76 5.12
CA TYR A 15 29.45 49.81 4.06
C TYR A 15 29.61 48.37 4.57
N PHE A 16 30.21 48.17 5.75
CA PHE A 16 30.33 46.84 6.35
C PHE A 16 28.98 46.23 6.74
N LEU A 17 28.05 47.02 7.28
CA LEU A 17 26.70 46.57 7.61
C LEU A 17 25.90 46.25 6.34
N LEU A 18 25.95 47.12 5.33
CA LEU A 18 25.30 46.86 4.05
C LEU A 18 25.86 45.61 3.36
N LEU A 19 27.19 45.40 3.41
CA LEU A 19 27.82 44.21 2.87
C LEU A 19 27.34 42.93 3.59
N ASN A 20 27.27 42.94 4.92
CA ASN A 20 26.79 41.78 5.68
C ASN A 20 25.30 41.49 5.43
N ILE A 21 24.48 42.54 5.35
CA ILE A 21 23.05 42.41 5.04
C ILE A 21 22.86 41.84 3.64
N LEU A 22 23.60 42.35 2.65
CA LEU A 22 23.51 41.87 1.27
C LEU A 22 24.04 40.44 1.12
N LEU A 23 25.13 40.09 1.81
CA LEU A 23 25.68 38.74 1.79
C LEU A 23 24.69 37.73 2.40
N SER A 24 24.11 38.07 3.55
CA SER A 24 23.11 37.23 4.21
C SER A 24 21.85 37.08 3.36
N ALA A 25 21.32 38.20 2.84
CA ALA A 25 20.15 38.18 1.96
C ALA A 25 20.40 37.37 0.68
N CYS A 26 21.60 37.46 0.09
CA CYS A 26 21.95 36.70 -1.10
C CYS A 26 22.00 35.19 -0.81
N VAL A 27 22.59 34.79 0.33
CA VAL A 27 22.66 33.38 0.74
C VAL A 27 21.26 32.82 1.03
N THR A 28 20.43 33.55 1.77
CA THR A 28 19.06 33.09 2.07
C THR A 28 18.20 32.99 0.81
N LEU A 29 18.31 33.95 -0.12
CA LEU A 29 17.58 33.89 -1.39
C LEU A 29 18.07 32.74 -2.27
N SER A 30 19.38 32.50 -2.31
CA SER A 30 19.97 31.41 -3.10
C SER A 30 19.52 30.05 -2.59
N ILE A 31 19.47 29.87 -1.27
CA ILE A 31 18.96 28.64 -0.64
C ILE A 31 17.48 28.44 -0.96
N LEU A 32 16.65 29.48 -0.79
CA LEU A 32 15.21 29.37 -1.07
C LEU A 32 14.93 29.10 -2.54
N TYR A 33 15.64 29.80 -3.45
CA TYR A 33 15.50 29.60 -4.88
C TYR A 33 15.91 28.19 -5.31
N PHE A 34 17.04 27.70 -4.81
CA PHE A 34 17.48 26.35 -5.10
C PHE A 34 16.55 25.30 -4.47
N TYR A 35 16.04 25.55 -3.27
CA TYR A 35 15.09 24.66 -2.60
C TYR A 35 13.76 24.58 -3.36
N GLU A 36 13.17 25.72 -3.74
CA GLU A 36 11.96 25.74 -4.57
C GLU A 36 12.20 25.09 -5.94
N ASN A 37 13.36 25.27 -6.55
CA ASN A 37 13.64 24.70 -7.87
C ASN A 37 13.96 23.20 -7.82
N ALA A 38 14.70 22.74 -6.81
CA ALA A 38 15.11 21.34 -6.64
C ALA A 38 14.00 20.47 -6.03
N TYR A 39 13.14 21.07 -5.19
CA TYR A 39 12.06 20.37 -4.50
C TYR A 39 10.67 20.83 -4.92
N ARG A 40 10.51 21.53 -6.06
CA ARG A 40 9.17 21.72 -6.66
C ARG A 40 8.62 20.33 -6.97
N PRO A 41 7.64 19.80 -6.19
CA PRO A 41 6.99 18.59 -6.62
C PRO A 41 6.26 18.98 -7.91
N ALA A 42 6.54 18.26 -8.99
CA ALA A 42 5.76 18.40 -10.20
C ALA A 42 4.34 17.94 -9.88
N THR A 43 3.44 18.88 -9.57
CA THR A 43 2.00 18.59 -9.51
C THR A 43 1.51 18.50 -10.94
N LEU A 44 1.83 17.37 -11.58
CA LEU A 44 1.09 16.96 -12.76
C LEU A 44 -0.38 16.87 -12.32
N PRO A 45 -1.33 17.44 -13.08
CA PRO A 45 -2.68 16.94 -13.03
C PRO A 45 -2.57 15.48 -13.49
N GLN A 46 -2.39 14.58 -12.52
CA GLN A 46 -2.67 13.19 -12.76
C GLN A 46 -4.15 13.19 -13.17
N PRO A 47 -4.53 12.58 -14.31
CA PRO A 47 -5.92 12.18 -14.41
C PRO A 47 -6.19 11.43 -13.11
N VAL A 48 -7.14 11.92 -12.32
CA VAL A 48 -7.76 11.11 -11.29
C VAL A 48 -8.52 10.04 -12.08
N ILE A 49 -7.78 9.08 -12.63
CA ILE A 49 -8.24 7.71 -12.62
C ILE A 49 -8.39 7.52 -11.12
N ALA A 50 -9.62 7.65 -10.63
CA ALA A 50 -9.95 7.06 -9.35
C ALA A 50 -9.40 5.65 -9.51
N GLU A 51 -8.30 5.36 -8.82
CA GLU A 51 -7.84 4.00 -8.69
C GLU A 51 -8.98 3.30 -7.97
N THR A 52 -9.95 2.83 -8.75
CA THR A 52 -10.71 1.64 -8.42
C THR A 52 -9.72 0.48 -8.57
N THR A 53 -8.58 0.58 -7.87
CA THR A 53 -7.84 -0.58 -7.44
C THR A 53 -8.85 -1.33 -6.60
N SER A 54 -9.50 -2.31 -7.21
CA SER A 54 -10.11 -3.40 -6.48
C SER A 54 -8.97 -3.96 -5.63
N SER A 55 -8.96 -3.50 -4.39
CA SER A 55 -7.99 -3.83 -3.37
C SER A 55 -8.62 -5.01 -2.67
N PHE A 56 -8.02 -6.17 -2.84
CA PHE A 56 -8.46 -7.38 -2.20
C PHE A 56 -7.34 -7.88 -1.32
N GLU A 57 -7.71 -8.41 -0.16
CA GLU A 57 -6.76 -8.99 0.77
C GLU A 57 -7.24 -10.36 1.24
N ILE A 58 -6.28 -11.21 1.56
CA ILE A 58 -6.52 -12.38 2.40
C ILE A 58 -6.48 -11.87 3.84
N ALA A 59 -7.64 -11.74 4.46
CA ALA A 59 -7.78 -11.18 5.81
C ALA A 59 -7.36 -12.18 6.89
N ALA A 60 -7.60 -13.47 6.67
CA ALA A 60 -7.20 -14.52 7.59
C ALA A 60 -7.16 -15.90 6.92
N VAL A 61 -6.33 -16.79 7.46
CA VAL A 61 -6.42 -18.24 7.25
C VAL A 61 -6.62 -18.87 8.63
N VAL A 62 -7.73 -19.60 8.80
CA VAL A 62 -8.17 -20.15 10.08
C VAL A 62 -8.25 -21.68 9.96
N GLY A 63 -7.83 -22.39 11.01
CA GLY A 63 -7.89 -23.86 11.02
C GLY A 63 -6.90 -24.52 10.06
N ALA A 64 -5.74 -23.90 9.82
CA ALA A 64 -4.69 -24.48 8.98
C ALA A 64 -4.32 -25.90 9.48
N GLY A 65 -4.29 -26.86 8.56
CA GLY A 65 -4.03 -28.27 8.83
C GLY A 65 -5.24 -29.04 9.36
N LEU A 66 -6.39 -28.39 9.51
CA LEU A 66 -7.64 -28.99 10.00
C LEU A 66 -8.71 -28.93 8.90
N THR A 67 -8.67 -29.88 7.96
CA THR A 67 -9.50 -29.91 6.74
C THR A 67 -10.96 -29.48 6.96
N ASP A 68 -11.62 -30.00 8.00
CA ASP A 68 -13.06 -29.76 8.26
C ASP A 68 -13.37 -28.33 8.71
N SER A 69 -12.38 -27.59 9.20
CA SER A 69 -12.51 -26.21 9.71
C SER A 69 -11.66 -25.20 8.95
N GLU A 70 -10.86 -25.67 7.99
CA GLU A 70 -9.89 -24.87 7.29
C GLU A 70 -10.58 -23.89 6.35
N THR A 71 -10.37 -22.60 6.62
CA THR A 71 -11.11 -21.51 5.98
C THR A 71 -10.19 -20.32 5.70
N ILE A 72 -10.30 -19.78 4.49
CA ILE A 72 -9.65 -18.54 4.06
C ILE A 72 -10.70 -17.44 4.03
N LEU A 73 -10.38 -16.29 4.61
CA LEU A 73 -11.22 -15.10 4.57
C LEU A 73 -10.68 -14.12 3.53
N ILE A 74 -11.47 -13.82 2.49
CA ILE A 74 -11.10 -12.86 1.44
C ILE A 74 -11.97 -11.63 1.59
N ARG A 75 -11.35 -10.44 1.62
CA ARG A 75 -12.03 -9.18 1.80
C ARG A 75 -11.77 -8.23 0.64
N ASN A 76 -12.82 -7.58 0.15
CA ASN A 76 -12.70 -6.43 -0.73
C ASN A 76 -12.50 -5.17 0.13
N THR A 77 -11.30 -4.63 0.15
CA THR A 77 -10.94 -3.37 0.83
C THR A 77 -11.08 -2.14 -0.08
N GLY A 78 -11.52 -2.34 -1.33
CA GLY A 78 -11.87 -1.27 -2.24
C GLY A 78 -13.21 -0.59 -1.91
N GLN A 79 -13.49 0.49 -2.64
CA GLN A 79 -14.68 1.33 -2.45
C GLN A 79 -15.86 0.94 -3.36
N ALA A 80 -15.69 -0.06 -4.22
CA ALA A 80 -16.72 -0.52 -5.17
C ALA A 80 -16.87 -2.04 -5.14
N THR A 81 -18.04 -2.52 -5.56
CA THR A 81 -18.26 -3.95 -5.83
C THR A 81 -17.33 -4.40 -6.94
N ALA A 82 -16.69 -5.55 -6.75
CA ALA A 82 -15.77 -6.12 -7.72
C ALA A 82 -16.07 -7.61 -7.95
N ASP A 83 -15.84 -8.06 -9.18
CA ASP A 83 -16.01 -9.47 -9.58
C ASP A 83 -14.69 -10.22 -9.38
N LEU A 84 -14.77 -11.37 -8.74
CA LEU A 84 -13.65 -12.27 -8.49
C LEU A 84 -13.53 -13.35 -9.58
N ASN A 85 -14.33 -13.32 -10.64
CA ASN A 85 -14.22 -14.30 -11.73
C ASN A 85 -12.80 -14.42 -12.28
N GLY A 86 -12.25 -15.63 -12.24
CA GLY A 86 -10.91 -15.96 -12.72
C GLY A 86 -9.78 -15.60 -11.74
N TRP A 87 -10.06 -14.97 -10.61
CA TRP A 87 -9.07 -14.77 -9.55
C TRP A 87 -8.65 -16.10 -8.96
N GLN A 88 -7.46 -16.15 -8.36
CA GLN A 88 -6.92 -17.38 -7.81
C GLN A 88 -6.40 -17.22 -6.39
N ILE A 89 -6.65 -18.20 -5.54
CA ILE A 89 -5.87 -18.42 -4.32
C ILE A 89 -4.85 -19.51 -4.60
N ARG A 90 -3.58 -19.27 -4.26
CA ARG A 90 -2.49 -20.22 -4.41
C ARG A 90 -1.66 -20.31 -3.14
N ASP A 91 -1.24 -21.52 -2.79
CA ASP A 91 -0.34 -21.78 -1.67
C ASP A 91 1.14 -21.91 -2.13
N SER A 92 2.01 -22.35 -1.22
CA SER A 92 3.43 -22.58 -1.57
C SER A 92 3.66 -23.91 -2.29
N ASP A 93 2.75 -24.87 -2.15
CA ASP A 93 2.81 -26.22 -2.68
C ASP A 93 2.09 -26.39 -4.04
N SER A 94 1.74 -25.27 -4.69
CA SER A 94 1.05 -25.20 -5.99
C SER A 94 -0.41 -25.67 -6.00
N ASN A 95 -1.06 -25.80 -4.85
CA ASN A 95 -2.52 -25.90 -4.78
C ASN A 95 -3.12 -24.57 -5.23
N SER A 96 -4.13 -24.62 -6.10
CA SER A 96 -4.77 -23.43 -6.64
C SER A 96 -6.29 -23.57 -6.69
N TYR A 97 -7.00 -22.59 -6.13
CA TYR A 97 -8.43 -22.42 -6.31
C TYR A 97 -8.69 -21.29 -7.30
N THR A 98 -9.62 -21.47 -8.23
CA THR A 98 -10.05 -20.41 -9.15
C THR A 98 -11.49 -20.04 -8.84
N PHE A 99 -11.74 -18.76 -8.57
CA PHE A 99 -13.08 -18.26 -8.31
C PHE A 99 -13.92 -18.23 -9.60
N GLY A 100 -15.17 -18.64 -9.49
CA GLY A 100 -16.19 -18.42 -10.52
C GLY A 100 -16.76 -17.00 -10.47
N ALA A 101 -17.93 -16.80 -11.08
CA ALA A 101 -18.64 -15.52 -11.06
C ALA A 101 -19.16 -15.16 -9.66
N VAL A 102 -18.33 -14.47 -8.88
CA VAL A 102 -18.61 -14.06 -7.50
C VAL A 102 -18.40 -12.55 -7.40
N SER A 103 -19.49 -11.82 -7.17
CA SER A 103 -19.43 -10.38 -6.92
C SER A 103 -19.27 -10.10 -5.43
N LEU A 104 -18.19 -9.42 -5.06
CA LEU A 104 -17.90 -9.03 -3.69
C LEU A 104 -18.11 -7.52 -3.50
N PRO A 105 -19.12 -7.09 -2.74
CA PRO A 105 -19.35 -5.67 -2.46
C PRO A 105 -18.16 -4.99 -1.78
N ALA A 106 -18.12 -3.66 -1.87
CA ALA A 106 -17.13 -2.86 -1.16
C ALA A 106 -17.16 -3.17 0.34
N ASN A 107 -15.99 -3.31 0.96
CA ASN A 107 -15.80 -3.62 2.38
C ASN A 107 -16.38 -4.97 2.86
N ALA A 108 -16.91 -5.80 1.96
CA ALA A 108 -17.44 -7.12 2.30
C ALA A 108 -16.38 -8.22 2.23
N ALA A 109 -16.69 -9.37 2.82
CA ALA A 109 -15.82 -10.54 2.83
C ALA A 109 -16.59 -11.81 2.48
N ILE A 110 -15.87 -12.77 1.91
CA ILE A 110 -16.32 -14.14 1.65
C ILE A 110 -15.36 -15.13 2.31
N GLN A 111 -15.87 -16.32 2.55
CA GLN A 111 -15.13 -17.44 3.10
C GLN A 111 -14.91 -18.47 2.01
N LEU A 112 -13.69 -18.98 1.88
CA LEU A 112 -13.39 -20.16 1.08
C LEU A 112 -12.97 -21.28 2.02
N ARG A 113 -13.78 -22.32 2.10
CA ARG A 113 -13.53 -23.51 2.92
C ARG A 113 -12.83 -24.58 2.08
N THR A 114 -11.82 -25.22 2.64
CA THR A 114 -11.10 -26.28 1.94
C THR A 114 -11.98 -27.52 1.75
N ALA A 115 -12.74 -27.88 2.78
CA ALA A 115 -13.61 -29.05 2.78
C ALA A 115 -14.67 -29.03 1.66
N PRO A 116 -15.32 -30.18 1.36
CA PRO A 116 -16.45 -30.22 0.46
C PRO A 116 -17.69 -29.57 1.06
N GLY A 117 -18.51 -28.99 0.19
CA GLY A 117 -19.76 -28.38 0.56
C GLY A 117 -20.45 -27.76 -0.64
N LYS A 118 -21.49 -26.97 -0.36
CA LYS A 118 -22.28 -26.31 -1.39
C LYS A 118 -22.09 -24.81 -1.28
N ASP A 119 -21.65 -24.20 -2.38
CA ASP A 119 -21.45 -22.76 -2.46
C ASP A 119 -22.73 -21.99 -2.11
N THR A 120 -22.52 -20.89 -1.39
CA THR A 120 -23.48 -19.85 -1.08
C THR A 120 -22.90 -18.50 -1.51
N VAL A 121 -23.63 -17.42 -1.26
CA VAL A 121 -23.16 -16.07 -1.58
C VAL A 121 -21.93 -15.67 -0.75
N ILE A 122 -21.76 -16.23 0.45
CA ILE A 122 -20.73 -15.82 1.41
C ILE A 122 -19.75 -16.93 1.79
N ASP A 123 -20.10 -18.19 1.56
CA ASP A 123 -19.28 -19.36 1.81
C ASP A 123 -19.11 -20.14 0.50
N LEU A 124 -17.87 -20.26 0.06
CA LEU A 124 -17.44 -21.07 -1.08
C LEU A 124 -16.69 -22.30 -0.58
N TYR A 125 -16.71 -23.38 -1.37
CA TYR A 125 -16.09 -24.64 -1.01
C TYR A 125 -15.12 -25.10 -2.10
N TRP A 126 -13.90 -25.44 -1.71
CA TRP A 126 -12.88 -25.96 -2.63
C TRP A 126 -13.17 -27.42 -3.01
N GLY A 127 -13.84 -28.19 -2.15
CA GLY A 127 -14.18 -29.58 -2.48
C GLY A 127 -13.08 -30.59 -2.20
N LEU A 128 -12.08 -30.24 -1.39
CA LEU A 128 -10.93 -31.09 -1.09
C LEU A 128 -11.16 -31.91 0.18
N SER A 129 -10.62 -33.13 0.21
CA SER A 129 -10.67 -34.03 1.38
C SER A 129 -9.42 -33.94 2.27
N SER A 130 -8.45 -33.11 1.90
CA SER A 130 -7.21 -32.86 2.64
C SER A 130 -7.02 -31.36 2.84
N SER A 131 -6.38 -30.99 3.96
CA SER A 131 -5.97 -29.62 4.23
C SER A 131 -5.02 -29.13 3.15
N VAL A 132 -5.18 -27.86 2.78
CA VAL A 132 -4.27 -27.13 1.91
C VAL A 132 -3.29 -26.34 2.74
N TRP A 133 -3.74 -25.74 3.86
CA TRP A 133 -2.95 -24.75 4.57
C TRP A 133 -2.09 -25.34 5.69
N SER A 134 -0.88 -24.83 5.83
CA SER A 134 0.08 -25.16 6.86
C SER A 134 0.59 -23.90 7.57
N SER A 135 0.78 -23.98 8.89
CA SER A 135 1.36 -22.89 9.66
C SER A 135 2.73 -22.50 9.10
N GLY A 136 2.96 -21.18 8.95
CA GLY A 136 4.22 -20.67 8.43
C GLY A 136 4.38 -20.76 6.91
N GLU A 137 3.34 -21.05 6.13
CA GLU A 137 3.39 -20.91 4.67
C GLU A 137 2.87 -19.55 4.18
N ALA A 138 2.92 -19.31 2.87
CA ALA A 138 2.33 -18.14 2.23
C ALA A 138 1.10 -18.50 1.39
N ALA A 139 -0.01 -17.80 1.63
CA ALA A 139 -1.19 -17.79 0.78
C ALA A 139 -1.15 -16.54 -0.12
N SER A 140 -1.34 -16.72 -1.43
CA SER A 140 -1.30 -15.65 -2.42
C SER A 140 -2.65 -15.53 -3.12
N LEU A 141 -3.15 -14.30 -3.26
CA LEU A 141 -4.31 -13.96 -4.08
C LEU A 141 -3.82 -13.33 -5.38
N LEU A 142 -4.21 -13.92 -6.51
CA LEU A 142 -3.83 -13.50 -7.85
C LEU A 142 -5.06 -13.02 -8.63
N ASP A 143 -4.86 -11.99 -9.45
CA ASP A 143 -5.86 -11.58 -10.44
C ASP A 143 -5.89 -12.54 -11.66
N PRO A 144 -6.86 -12.39 -12.57
CA PRO A 144 -6.99 -13.28 -13.74
C PRO A 144 -5.79 -13.22 -14.71
N ASP A 145 -5.01 -12.15 -14.67
CA ASP A 145 -3.79 -12.00 -15.47
C ASP A 145 -2.57 -12.67 -14.81
N GLY A 146 -2.75 -13.19 -13.59
CA GLY A 146 -1.72 -13.86 -12.80
C GLY A 146 -0.84 -12.92 -11.97
N ASN A 147 -1.23 -11.65 -11.81
CA ASN A 147 -0.50 -10.74 -10.93
C ASN A 147 -0.90 -10.98 -9.48
N VAL A 148 0.09 -11.01 -8.59
CA VAL A 148 -0.15 -11.11 -7.15
C VAL A 148 -0.74 -9.80 -6.63
N ARG A 149 -1.93 -9.88 -6.04
CA ARG A 149 -2.65 -8.74 -5.44
C ARG A 149 -2.51 -8.69 -3.93
N SER A 150 -2.38 -9.85 -3.28
CA SER A 150 -2.17 -9.96 -1.83
C SER A 150 -1.40 -11.22 -1.48
N VAL A 151 -0.60 -11.15 -0.41
CA VAL A 151 0.07 -12.31 0.18
C VAL A 151 -0.18 -12.27 1.68
N TYR A 152 -0.53 -13.41 2.25
CA TYR A 152 -0.78 -13.59 3.67
C TYR A 152 0.08 -14.72 4.23
N LYS A 153 0.71 -14.46 5.39
CA LYS A 153 1.49 -15.47 6.09
C LYS A 153 0.56 -16.23 7.04
N VAL A 154 0.40 -17.53 6.82
CA VAL A 154 -0.39 -18.38 7.71
C VAL A 154 0.31 -18.43 9.08
N PRO A 155 -0.38 -18.09 10.18
CA PRO A 155 0.21 -17.99 11.51
C PRO A 155 0.66 -19.34 12.08
#